data_AF-A0A3E2BQ67-F1
#
_entry.id   AF-A0A3E2BQ67-F1
#
_cell.length_a   1.000
_cell.length_b   1.000
_cell.length_c   1.000
_cell.angle_alpha   90.00
_cell.angle_beta   90.00
_cell.angle_gamma   90.00
#
_symmetry.space_group_name_H-M   'P 1'
#
loop_
_entity.id
_entity.type
_entity.pdbx_description
1 polymer ?
#
loop_
_entity_poly.entity_id
_entity_poly.type
_entity_poly.pdbx_seq_one_letter_code
_entity_poly.pdbx_strand_id
1 'polypeptide(L)'
;MRYLIAIFAELLISATLHAGFYQNWDSKYLLVNRWAYPEARLTGYLFDAFIDPKNNTLIMMLFRDGIKLISKDGISDLAKIGQGPGEIARWSAISLEGDHLIIFEATGKIIYYRRNISSFTYEKTNWLRWGTEFPVIRGAVKLNNKYYITGFSLKSEPSTTNSEAFFLTIFNDNGLLIKQLIWKNFKGFWRGPPLLTSHIQQHGSEVWVILESEPTLYIIDTREDKVKREVNLETPVGFKPIGDYMPVDKYTISTLQKKYEEWVLSYSRIERFIITDNYLILQARTCNNSGPKYFVMLYDVETFALKETYLTDHLLLAENDGHYYFLANGDPGLDENACSVDIRIYKGRGK
;
A
#
# COMPACT_ATOMS: atom_id res chain seq x y z
N MET A 1 14.65 -49.69 13.45
CA MET A 1 13.23 -49.56 13.06
C MET A 1 12.45 -48.61 13.97
N ARG A 2 12.43 -48.78 15.31
CA ARG A 2 11.71 -47.87 16.24
C ARG A 2 12.18 -46.41 16.20
N TYR A 3 13.49 -46.15 16.02
CA TYR A 3 14.03 -44.79 15.89
C TYR A 3 13.64 -44.08 14.57
N LEU A 4 13.46 -44.83 13.48
CA LEU A 4 13.03 -44.28 12.19
C LEU A 4 11.56 -43.84 12.23
N ILE A 5 10.72 -44.57 12.97
CA ILE A 5 9.30 -44.23 13.16
C ILE A 5 9.15 -42.98 14.02
N ALA A 6 9.99 -42.81 15.06
CA ALA A 6 9.98 -41.61 15.90
C ALA A 6 10.40 -40.34 15.12
N ILE A 7 11.45 -40.43 14.31
CA ILE A 7 11.90 -39.33 13.44
C ILE A 7 10.84 -39.01 12.38
N PHE A 8 10.19 -40.02 11.80
CA PHE A 8 9.09 -39.80 10.85
C PHE A 8 7.87 -39.15 11.53
N ALA A 9 7.53 -39.55 12.76
CA ALA A 9 6.44 -38.96 13.51
C ALA A 9 6.73 -37.50 13.92
N GLU A 10 7.96 -37.18 14.33
CA GLU A 10 8.37 -35.79 14.60
C GLU A 10 8.41 -34.95 13.33
N LEU A 11 8.86 -35.50 12.19
CA LEU A 11 8.79 -34.82 10.89
C LEU A 11 7.35 -34.62 10.42
N LEU A 12 6.45 -35.59 10.67
CA LEU A 12 5.02 -35.45 10.31
C LEU A 12 4.32 -34.45 11.23
N ILE A 13 4.61 -34.46 12.53
CA ILE A 13 4.08 -33.53 13.52
C ILE A 13 4.63 -32.12 13.27
N SER A 14 5.92 -31.99 12.94
CA SER A 14 6.52 -30.72 12.53
C SER A 14 5.94 -30.25 11.19
N ALA A 15 5.76 -31.13 10.19
CA ALA A 15 5.14 -30.78 8.92
C ALA A 15 3.65 -30.42 9.04
N THR A 16 2.92 -31.00 10.00
CA THR A 16 1.50 -30.69 10.26
C THR A 16 1.30 -29.51 11.23
N LEU A 17 2.27 -29.22 12.10
CA LEU A 17 2.30 -27.99 12.92
C LEU A 17 2.83 -26.78 12.13
N HIS A 18 3.72 -27.00 11.14
CA HIS A 18 4.22 -25.95 10.25
C HIS A 18 3.40 -25.78 8.97
N ALA A 19 2.54 -26.74 8.61
CA ALA A 19 1.37 -26.49 7.79
C ALA A 19 0.35 -25.72 8.65
N GLY A 20 0.71 -24.49 9.04
CA GLY A 20 -0.18 -23.58 9.72
C GLY A 20 -1.48 -23.52 8.95
N PHE A 21 -2.59 -23.86 9.62
CA PHE A 21 -3.94 -23.85 9.07
C PHE A 21 -4.33 -22.40 8.74
N TYR A 22 -3.80 -21.86 7.64
CA TYR A 22 -4.32 -20.62 7.11
C TYR A 22 -5.73 -20.87 6.61
N GLN A 23 -6.65 -20.05 7.10
CA GLN A 23 -8.02 -20.09 6.65
C GLN A 23 -8.12 -19.30 5.35
N ASN A 24 -8.85 -19.82 4.37
CA ASN A 24 -9.25 -18.98 3.23
C ASN A 24 -10.17 -17.87 3.74
N TRP A 25 -10.00 -16.65 3.22
CA TRP A 25 -10.82 -15.49 3.57
C TRP A 25 -12.32 -15.79 3.52
N ASP A 26 -12.76 -16.48 2.46
CA ASP A 26 -14.15 -16.85 2.21
C ASP A 26 -14.77 -17.81 3.26
N SER A 27 -13.94 -18.43 4.11
CA SER A 27 -14.42 -19.31 5.18
C SER A 27 -15.08 -18.51 6.32
N LYS A 28 -14.59 -17.30 6.59
CA LYS A 28 -14.98 -16.45 7.74
C LYS A 28 -15.75 -15.21 7.31
N TYR A 29 -15.60 -14.79 6.06
CA TYR A 29 -16.29 -13.65 5.49
C TYR A 29 -17.25 -14.10 4.38
N LEU A 30 -18.42 -13.47 4.30
CA LEU A 30 -19.41 -13.72 3.26
C LEU A 30 -19.29 -12.67 2.16
N LEU A 31 -19.28 -13.11 0.91
CA LEU A 31 -19.50 -12.23 -0.22
C LEU A 31 -20.94 -11.69 -0.15
N VAL A 32 -21.09 -10.40 0.12
CA VAL A 32 -22.41 -9.75 0.29
C VAL A 32 -22.79 -8.88 -0.90
N ASN A 33 -21.82 -8.45 -1.71
CA ASN A 33 -22.08 -7.67 -2.92
C ASN A 33 -20.90 -7.80 -3.91
N ARG A 34 -21.14 -7.43 -5.17
CA ARG A 34 -20.15 -7.44 -6.25
C ARG A 34 -20.40 -6.29 -7.21
N TRP A 35 -19.40 -5.46 -7.47
CA TRP A 35 -19.45 -4.42 -8.50
C TRP A 35 -18.54 -4.84 -9.66
N ALA A 36 -19.13 -5.26 -10.78
CA ALA A 36 -18.40 -5.80 -11.91
C ALA A 36 -18.68 -4.98 -13.18
N TYR A 37 -17.60 -4.48 -13.78
CA TYR A 37 -17.59 -3.68 -15.02
C TYR A 37 -16.58 -4.32 -15.98
N PRO A 38 -16.92 -5.47 -16.61
CA PRO A 38 -15.97 -6.25 -17.42
C PRO A 38 -15.45 -5.49 -18.65
N GLU A 39 -16.19 -4.49 -19.13
CA GLU A 39 -15.77 -3.58 -20.20
C GLU A 39 -14.69 -2.59 -19.76
N ALA A 40 -14.59 -2.30 -18.46
CA ALA A 40 -13.56 -1.45 -17.89
C ALA A 40 -12.29 -2.27 -17.64
N ARG A 41 -11.37 -2.21 -18.60
CA ARG A 41 -10.06 -2.84 -18.48
C ARG A 41 -9.17 -2.07 -17.52
N LEU A 42 -8.41 -2.81 -16.72
CA LEU A 42 -7.39 -2.28 -15.83
C LEU A 42 -6.00 -2.66 -16.33
N THR A 43 -5.10 -1.69 -16.33
CA THR A 43 -3.68 -1.82 -16.63
C THR A 43 -2.86 -1.04 -15.63
N GLY A 44 -1.66 -1.55 -15.32
CA GLY A 44 -0.71 -0.89 -14.43
C GLY A 44 -0.96 -1.16 -12.95
N TYR A 45 0.02 -0.80 -12.13
CA TYR A 45 0.03 -1.05 -10.69
C TYR A 45 -1.04 -0.26 -9.96
N LEU A 46 -1.67 -0.88 -8.95
CA LEU A 46 -2.44 -0.14 -7.97
C LEU A 46 -1.49 0.69 -7.10
N PHE A 47 -1.70 2.00 -7.05
CA PHE A 47 -0.95 2.88 -6.15
C PHE A 47 -1.68 3.06 -4.83
N ASP A 48 -2.98 3.36 -4.88
CA ASP A 48 -3.78 3.48 -3.68
C ASP A 48 -5.28 3.29 -3.94
N ALA A 49 -6.03 3.00 -2.88
CA ALA A 49 -7.47 2.90 -2.90
C ALA A 49 -8.09 3.17 -1.52
N PHE A 50 -9.28 3.76 -1.49
CA PHE A 50 -10.09 3.89 -0.28
C PHE A 50 -11.57 4.14 -0.62
N ILE A 51 -12.47 3.93 0.33
CA ILE A 51 -13.87 4.31 0.19
C ILE A 51 -14.04 5.77 0.62
N ASP A 52 -14.72 6.56 -0.20
CA ASP A 52 -15.33 7.80 0.26
C ASP A 52 -16.59 7.47 1.10
N PRO A 53 -16.58 7.68 2.43
CA PRO A 53 -17.67 7.26 3.30
C PRO A 53 -18.99 8.03 3.07
N LYS A 54 -18.97 9.27 2.55
CA LYS A 54 -20.24 10.01 2.34
C LYS A 54 -20.97 9.57 1.07
N ASN A 55 -20.21 9.18 0.04
CA ASN A 55 -20.77 8.83 -1.27
C ASN A 55 -20.74 7.31 -1.54
N ASN A 56 -20.21 6.51 -0.61
CA ASN A 56 -19.97 5.07 -0.77
C ASN A 56 -19.34 4.73 -2.13
N THR A 57 -18.33 5.53 -2.50
CA THR A 57 -17.62 5.44 -3.78
C THR A 57 -16.20 5.01 -3.51
N LEU A 58 -15.78 3.91 -4.13
CA LEU A 58 -14.39 3.48 -4.14
C LEU A 58 -13.59 4.40 -5.05
N ILE A 59 -12.57 5.03 -4.49
CA ILE A 59 -11.59 5.83 -5.22
C ILE A 59 -10.35 4.95 -5.36
N MET A 60 -9.92 4.71 -6.60
CA MET A 60 -8.83 3.80 -6.91
C MET A 60 -7.84 4.46 -7.87
N MET A 61 -6.58 4.63 -7.46
CA MET A 61 -5.51 5.19 -8.28
C MET A 61 -4.66 4.06 -8.88
N LEU A 62 -4.62 4.04 -10.21
CA LEU A 62 -3.82 3.11 -11.01
C LEU A 62 -2.73 3.85 -11.78
N PHE A 63 -1.55 3.24 -11.85
CA PHE A 63 -0.51 3.72 -12.75
C PHE A 63 -0.99 3.66 -14.21
N ARG A 64 -0.82 4.76 -14.96
CA ARG A 64 -1.28 4.97 -16.35
C ARG A 64 -2.79 5.09 -16.55
N ASP A 65 -3.59 4.29 -15.85
CA ASP A 65 -5.05 4.29 -16.02
C ASP A 65 -5.77 5.37 -15.20
N GLY A 66 -5.08 5.95 -14.23
CA GLY A 66 -5.54 7.10 -13.49
C GLY A 66 -6.42 6.78 -12.29
N ILE A 67 -7.22 7.76 -11.86
CA ILE A 67 -8.11 7.65 -10.70
C ILE A 67 -9.50 7.31 -11.19
N LYS A 68 -9.95 6.11 -10.82
CA LYS A 68 -11.29 5.61 -11.05
C LYS A 68 -12.16 5.91 -9.83
N LEU A 69 -13.38 6.38 -10.09
CA LEU A 69 -14.48 6.45 -9.13
C LEU A 69 -15.43 5.30 -9.44
N ILE A 70 -15.58 4.37 -8.51
CA ILE A 70 -16.31 3.12 -8.70
C ILE A 70 -17.39 3.03 -7.63
N SER A 71 -18.62 2.78 -8.05
CA SER A 71 -19.75 2.54 -7.15
C SER A 71 -20.51 1.30 -7.60
N LYS A 72 -21.70 1.04 -7.04
CA LYS A 72 -22.63 0.04 -7.58
C LYS A 72 -23.27 0.48 -8.90
N ASP A 73 -23.37 1.79 -9.12
CA ASP A 73 -24.15 2.39 -10.21
C ASP A 73 -23.30 2.65 -11.46
N GLY A 74 -21.98 2.59 -11.34
CA GLY A 74 -21.07 2.75 -12.48
C GLY A 74 -19.62 3.03 -12.09
N ILE A 75 -18.80 3.19 -13.13
CA ILE A 75 -17.40 3.60 -13.08
C ILE A 75 -17.19 4.87 -13.90
N SER A 76 -16.36 5.78 -13.40
CA SER A 76 -15.97 7.01 -14.12
C SER A 76 -14.52 7.41 -13.81
N ASP A 77 -13.93 8.20 -14.69
CA ASP A 77 -12.61 8.82 -14.48
C ASP A 77 -12.75 10.16 -13.77
N LEU A 78 -11.92 10.40 -12.75
CA LEU A 78 -11.93 11.68 -12.04
C LEU A 78 -11.29 12.82 -12.85
N ALA A 79 -10.13 12.57 -13.43
CA ALA A 79 -9.29 13.61 -14.02
C ALA A 79 -8.61 13.12 -15.29
N LYS A 80 -8.39 14.05 -16.23
CA LYS A 80 -7.67 13.78 -17.47
C LYS A 80 -6.16 13.79 -17.24
N ILE A 81 -5.46 12.99 -18.03
CA ILE A 81 -4.00 13.09 -18.16
C ILE A 81 -3.67 14.39 -18.90
N GLY A 82 -2.83 15.22 -18.31
CA GLY A 82 -2.44 16.49 -18.91
C GLY A 82 -1.68 17.40 -17.95
N GLN A 83 -1.48 18.66 -18.34
CA GLN A 83 -0.68 19.65 -17.59
C GLN A 83 -1.50 20.86 -17.11
N GLY A 84 -2.80 20.91 -17.42
CA GLY A 84 -3.71 21.93 -16.94
C GLY A 84 -3.87 21.96 -15.40
N PRO A 85 -4.53 23.00 -14.86
CA PRO A 85 -4.67 23.19 -13.40
C PRO A 85 -5.33 22.00 -12.67
N GLY A 86 -6.36 21.41 -13.27
CA GLY A 86 -7.04 20.20 -12.81
C GLY A 86 -6.71 18.94 -13.63
N GLU A 87 -5.57 18.92 -14.31
CA GLU A 87 -5.09 17.72 -15.00
C GLU A 87 -3.89 17.14 -14.24
N ILE A 88 -3.73 15.82 -14.36
CA ILE A 88 -2.70 15.07 -13.65
C ILE A 88 -1.65 14.62 -14.65
N ALA A 89 -0.42 15.09 -14.48
CA ALA A 89 0.69 14.72 -15.36
C ALA A 89 1.38 13.44 -14.88
N ARG A 90 1.58 13.32 -13.56
CA ARG A 90 2.32 12.22 -12.93
C ARG A 90 1.75 11.86 -11.56
N TRP A 91 0.77 10.97 -11.57
CA TRP A 91 0.13 10.32 -10.42
C TRP A 91 1.16 9.75 -9.44
N SER A 92 0.96 9.98 -8.13
CA SER A 92 1.84 9.44 -7.10
C SER A 92 1.09 8.98 -5.84
N ALA A 93 0.23 9.82 -5.27
CA ALA A 93 -0.59 9.46 -4.12
C ALA A 93 -1.92 10.23 -4.10
N ILE A 94 -2.90 9.69 -3.38
CA ILE A 94 -4.19 10.32 -3.08
C ILE A 94 -4.43 10.35 -1.58
N SER A 95 -5.22 11.32 -1.12
CA SER A 95 -5.67 11.43 0.27
C SER A 95 -7.04 12.10 0.33
N LEU A 96 -7.86 11.75 1.32
CA LEU A 96 -9.15 12.38 1.55
C LEU A 96 -9.12 13.13 2.89
N GLU A 97 -9.34 14.44 2.85
CA GLU A 97 -9.41 15.29 4.04
C GLU A 97 -10.71 16.10 4.00
N GLY A 98 -11.65 15.81 4.91
CA GLY A 98 -12.95 16.48 4.93
C GLY A 98 -13.68 16.34 3.58
N ASP A 99 -13.95 17.46 2.92
CA ASP A 99 -14.60 17.49 1.61
C ASP A 99 -13.61 17.58 0.44
N HIS A 100 -12.31 17.37 0.68
CA HIS A 100 -11.28 17.46 -0.35
C HIS A 100 -10.65 16.11 -0.65
N LEU A 101 -10.69 15.71 -1.91
CA LEU A 101 -9.77 14.73 -2.47
C LEU A 101 -8.50 15.47 -2.90
N ILE A 102 -7.38 15.09 -2.31
CA ILE A 102 -6.08 15.70 -2.50
C ILE A 102 -5.21 14.73 -3.29
N ILE A 103 -4.64 15.20 -4.40
CA ILE A 103 -3.80 14.41 -5.29
C ILE A 103 -2.39 14.97 -5.24
N PHE A 104 -1.42 14.10 -5.04
CA PHE A 104 0.00 14.43 -5.00
C PHE A 104 0.68 13.88 -6.24
N GLU A 105 1.34 14.76 -6.99
CA GLU A 105 2.16 14.36 -8.13
C GLU A 105 3.63 14.17 -7.74
N ALA A 106 4.32 13.33 -8.49
CA ALA A 106 5.78 13.16 -8.38
C ALA A 106 6.57 14.46 -8.66
N THR A 107 5.93 15.47 -9.24
CA THR A 107 6.49 16.81 -9.51
C THR A 107 6.42 17.75 -8.30
N GLY A 108 5.67 17.38 -7.26
CA GLY A 108 5.40 18.21 -6.07
C GLY A 108 4.12 19.04 -6.19
N LYS A 109 3.44 18.96 -7.33
CA LYS A 109 2.11 19.54 -7.50
C LYS A 109 1.12 18.82 -6.58
N ILE A 110 0.38 19.61 -5.80
CA ILE A 110 -0.76 19.14 -4.98
C ILE A 110 -2.02 19.69 -5.61
N ILE A 111 -2.95 18.83 -6.00
CA ILE A 111 -4.21 19.22 -6.64
C ILE A 111 -5.35 18.92 -5.70
N TYR A 112 -6.19 19.91 -5.44
CA TYR A 112 -7.36 19.81 -4.59
C TYR A 112 -8.60 19.70 -5.45
N TYR A 113 -9.40 18.67 -5.20
CA TYR A 113 -10.75 18.56 -5.72
C TYR A 113 -11.75 18.60 -4.58
N ARG A 114 -12.73 19.49 -4.70
CA ARG A 114 -13.85 19.58 -3.78
C ARG A 114 -14.89 18.53 -4.13
N ARG A 115 -15.38 17.83 -3.11
CA ARG A 115 -16.49 16.90 -3.21
C ARG A 115 -17.78 17.62 -3.56
N ASN A 116 -18.52 17.01 -4.47
CA ASN A 116 -19.90 17.34 -4.82
C ASN A 116 -20.80 16.12 -4.55
N ILE A 117 -22.09 16.23 -4.86
CA ILE A 117 -23.11 15.20 -4.55
C ILE A 117 -22.72 13.80 -5.05
N SER A 118 -22.05 13.68 -6.20
CA SER A 118 -21.72 12.39 -6.81
C SER A 118 -20.31 12.30 -7.40
N SER A 119 -19.45 13.31 -7.19
CA SER A 119 -18.14 13.39 -7.83
C SER A 119 -17.24 14.39 -7.09
N PHE A 120 -16.12 14.74 -7.71
CA PHE A 120 -15.22 15.78 -7.24
C PHE A 120 -14.92 16.77 -8.37
N THR A 121 -14.75 18.04 -8.04
CA THR A 121 -14.44 19.10 -9.01
C THR A 121 -13.20 19.85 -8.57
N TYR A 122 -12.32 20.15 -9.53
CA TYR A 122 -11.12 20.92 -9.29
C TYR A 122 -11.42 22.20 -8.53
N GLU A 123 -10.67 22.47 -7.46
CA GLU A 123 -10.76 23.70 -6.68
C GLU A 123 -9.49 24.53 -6.79
N LYS A 124 -8.33 23.94 -6.52
CA LYS A 124 -7.06 24.68 -6.46
C LYS A 124 -5.84 23.78 -6.63
N THR A 125 -4.70 24.41 -6.79
CA THR A 125 -3.39 23.76 -6.83
C THR A 125 -2.46 24.41 -5.80
N ASN A 126 -1.66 23.60 -5.11
CA ASN A 126 -0.55 24.01 -4.26
C ASN A 126 0.73 23.27 -4.69
N TRP A 127 1.88 23.65 -4.14
CA TRP A 127 3.18 23.07 -4.49
C TRP A 127 4.01 22.77 -3.25
N LEU A 128 4.52 21.54 -3.19
CA LEU A 128 5.60 21.18 -2.31
C LEU A 128 6.88 21.85 -2.80
N ARG A 129 7.58 22.48 -1.86
CA ARG A 129 8.86 23.14 -2.06
C ARG A 129 9.93 22.30 -1.40
N TRP A 130 10.30 21.22 -2.08
CA TRP A 130 11.53 20.50 -1.78
C TRP A 130 12.69 21.17 -2.52
N GLY A 131 13.89 21.12 -1.94
CA GLY A 131 15.10 21.68 -2.54
C GLY A 131 15.58 20.87 -3.75
N THR A 132 16.87 20.51 -3.76
CA THR A 132 17.45 19.65 -4.81
C THR A 132 17.11 18.17 -4.64
N GLU A 133 16.49 17.79 -3.52
CA GLU A 133 16.04 16.43 -3.26
C GLU A 133 14.76 16.15 -4.06
N PHE A 134 14.73 15.04 -4.81
CA PHE A 134 13.56 14.58 -5.53
C PHE A 134 12.86 13.48 -4.74
N PRO A 135 11.87 13.79 -3.88
CA PRO A 135 11.15 12.76 -3.17
C PRO A 135 10.26 11.99 -4.14
N VAL A 136 10.37 10.66 -4.12
CA VAL A 136 9.34 9.80 -4.70
C VAL A 136 8.19 9.78 -3.71
N ILE A 137 6.97 10.06 -4.15
CA ILE A 137 5.77 10.04 -3.31
C ILE A 137 5.04 8.71 -3.50
N ARG A 138 4.74 8.02 -2.40
CA ARG A 138 4.02 6.73 -2.40
C ARG A 138 2.74 6.73 -1.59
N GLY A 139 2.64 7.61 -0.61
CA GLY A 139 1.43 7.81 0.18
C GLY A 139 1.43 9.20 0.78
N ALA A 140 0.24 9.70 1.14
CA ALA A 140 0.10 10.99 1.77
C ALA A 140 -1.09 11.05 2.71
N VAL A 141 -0.89 11.73 3.84
CA VAL A 141 -1.95 12.14 4.76
C VAL A 141 -1.80 13.63 5.02
N LYS A 142 -2.91 14.36 5.00
CA LYS A 142 -2.96 15.72 5.50
C LYS A 142 -3.63 15.74 6.87
N LEU A 143 -2.94 16.30 7.85
CA LEU A 143 -3.42 16.37 9.23
C LEU A 143 -2.81 17.60 9.92
N ASN A 144 -3.63 18.34 10.68
CA ASN A 144 -3.20 19.51 11.46
C ASN A 144 -2.41 20.55 10.64
N ASN A 145 -2.87 20.85 9.41
CA ASN A 145 -2.21 21.78 8.49
C ASN A 145 -0.78 21.37 8.10
N LYS A 146 -0.50 20.07 8.10
CA LYS A 146 0.76 19.49 7.64
C LYS A 146 0.49 18.36 6.66
N TYR A 147 1.39 18.20 5.70
CA TYR A 147 1.43 17.05 4.81
C TYR A 147 2.46 16.06 5.33
N TYR A 148 2.01 14.85 5.64
CA TYR A 148 2.85 13.71 5.95
C TYR A 148 2.93 12.86 4.69
N ILE A 149 4.11 12.77 4.10
CA ILE A 149 4.31 12.16 2.79
C ILE A 149 5.30 11.02 2.92
N THR A 150 4.82 9.82 2.62
CA THR A 150 5.68 8.64 2.54
C THR A 150 6.21 8.43 1.14
N GLY A 151 7.33 7.75 1.08
CA GLY A 151 8.02 7.40 -0.16
C GLY A 151 9.51 7.44 0.09
N PHE A 152 10.26 8.12 -0.75
CA PHE A 152 11.72 8.04 -0.71
C PHE A 152 12.37 9.39 -0.97
N SER A 153 13.11 9.92 0.01
CA SER A 153 13.99 11.10 -0.15
C SER A 153 15.43 10.72 0.18
N LEU A 154 16.33 10.89 -0.79
CA LEU A 154 17.77 10.69 -0.57
C LEU A 154 18.33 11.80 0.31
N LYS A 155 19.12 11.44 1.31
CA LYS A 155 19.84 12.41 2.15
C LYS A 155 20.99 13.09 1.40
N SER A 156 21.57 12.40 0.43
CA SER A 156 22.65 12.90 -0.45
C SER A 156 22.64 12.13 -1.77
N GLU A 157 23.42 12.58 -2.75
CA GLU A 157 23.64 11.78 -3.96
C GLU A 157 24.11 10.36 -3.60
N PRO A 158 23.59 9.31 -4.26
CA PRO A 158 23.97 7.93 -3.96
C PRO A 158 25.47 7.74 -4.16
N SER A 159 26.15 7.18 -3.17
CA SER A 159 27.54 6.75 -3.33
C SER A 159 27.61 5.29 -3.78
N THR A 160 28.78 4.86 -4.27
CA THR A 160 28.97 3.46 -4.67
C THR A 160 28.97 2.48 -3.50
N THR A 161 29.15 2.97 -2.28
CA THR A 161 29.30 2.15 -1.07
C THR A 161 28.04 2.15 -0.21
N ASN A 162 27.40 3.30 -0.02
CA ASN A 162 26.19 3.45 0.78
C ASN A 162 25.24 4.51 0.22
N SER A 163 23.95 4.30 0.40
CA SER A 163 22.89 5.27 0.12
C SER A 163 22.04 5.44 1.39
N GLU A 164 21.81 6.68 1.81
CA GLU A 164 20.98 7.00 2.96
C GLU A 164 19.69 7.67 2.51
N ALA A 165 18.56 7.30 3.11
CA ALA A 165 17.28 7.88 2.76
C ALA A 165 16.30 7.96 3.92
N PHE A 166 15.33 8.85 3.74
CA PHE A 166 14.18 9.04 4.62
C PHE A 166 12.91 8.57 3.93
N PHE A 167 12.04 7.89 4.68
CA PHE A 167 10.78 7.33 4.18
C PHE A 167 9.54 8.11 4.56
N LEU A 168 9.70 9.14 5.40
CA LEU A 168 8.64 10.08 5.74
C LEU A 168 9.19 11.50 5.68
N THR A 169 8.51 12.35 4.91
CA THR A 169 8.79 13.77 4.79
C THR A 169 7.57 14.56 5.23
N ILE A 170 7.79 15.60 6.05
CA ILE A 170 6.72 16.39 6.65
C ILE A 170 6.84 17.82 6.12
N PHE A 171 5.76 18.34 5.55
CA PHE A 171 5.68 19.71 5.04
C PHE A 171 4.59 20.48 5.78
N ASN A 172 4.74 21.80 5.93
CA ASN A 172 3.65 22.65 6.39
C ASN A 172 2.62 22.91 5.27
N ASP A 173 1.50 23.58 5.60
CA ASP A 173 0.44 23.85 4.63
C ASP A 173 0.88 24.73 3.43
N ASN A 174 1.97 25.48 3.58
CA ASN A 174 2.60 26.26 2.50
C ASN A 174 3.55 25.44 1.63
N GLY A 175 3.65 24.12 1.87
CA GLY A 175 4.50 23.20 1.15
C GLY A 175 5.99 23.29 1.51
N LEU A 176 6.37 23.95 2.60
CA LEU A 176 7.77 24.01 3.05
C LEU A 176 8.12 22.78 3.89
N LEU A 177 9.27 22.19 3.63
CA LEU A 177 9.79 21.04 4.39
C LEU A 177 10.02 21.45 5.86
N ILE A 178 9.42 20.69 6.77
CA ILE A 178 9.60 20.82 8.22
C ILE A 178 10.64 19.79 8.69
N LYS A 179 10.48 18.52 8.31
CA LYS A 179 11.27 17.42 8.86
C LYS A 179 11.29 16.20 7.95
N GLN A 180 12.29 15.37 8.14
CA GLN A 180 12.40 14.04 7.54
C GLN A 180 12.60 13.00 8.65
N LEU A 181 11.93 11.87 8.54
CA LEU A 181 11.87 10.80 9.54
C LEU A 181 12.01 9.43 8.86
N ILE A 182 12.17 8.38 9.67
CA ILE A 182 12.35 6.98 9.23
C ILE A 182 13.57 6.86 8.31
N TRP A 183 14.75 6.97 8.92
CA TRP A 183 16.03 6.89 8.21
C TRP A 183 16.45 5.43 8.01
N LYS A 184 16.96 5.12 6.81
CA LYS A 184 17.56 3.83 6.48
C LYS A 184 18.86 4.03 5.70
N ASN A 185 19.76 3.06 5.85
CA ASN A 185 21.02 2.99 5.11
C ASN A 185 21.04 1.71 4.26
N PHE A 186 21.40 1.84 3.00
CA PHE A 186 21.45 0.78 2.00
C PHE A 186 22.88 0.62 1.49
N LYS A 187 23.42 -0.62 1.49
CA LYS A 187 24.80 -0.91 1.05
C LYS A 187 24.93 -0.98 -0.47
N GLY A 188 25.51 0.01 -1.13
CA GLY A 188 25.78 0.02 -2.57
C GLY A 188 25.26 1.26 -3.32
N PHE A 189 25.55 1.32 -4.63
CA PHE A 189 25.00 2.31 -5.56
C PHE A 189 23.55 1.95 -5.90
N TRP A 190 22.61 2.48 -5.13
CA TRP A 190 21.22 2.09 -5.31
C TRP A 190 20.40 3.15 -6.02
N ARG A 191 19.82 2.75 -7.17
CA ARG A 191 18.60 3.38 -7.72
C ARG A 191 17.33 2.57 -7.38
N GLY A 192 17.45 1.52 -6.55
CA GLY A 192 16.37 0.60 -6.17
C GLY A 192 15.42 1.08 -5.06
N PRO A 193 15.87 1.79 -4.01
CA PRO A 193 15.00 2.36 -2.96
C PRO A 193 13.87 3.30 -3.44
N PRO A 194 13.99 4.06 -4.56
CA PRO A 194 12.86 4.69 -5.25
C PRO A 194 11.69 3.74 -5.60
N LEU A 195 11.93 2.43 -5.59
CA LEU A 195 10.95 1.39 -5.91
C LEU A 195 10.24 0.83 -4.67
N LEU A 196 10.78 1.08 -3.46
CA LEU A 196 10.09 0.67 -2.26
C LEU A 196 8.84 1.53 -2.08
N THR A 197 7.71 0.86 -2.02
CA THR A 197 6.43 1.44 -1.59
C THR A 197 6.46 1.61 -0.09
N SER A 198 5.69 2.59 0.37
CA SER A 198 5.44 2.82 1.78
C SER A 198 4.02 3.28 1.92
N HIS A 199 3.37 2.79 2.96
CA HIS A 199 1.97 3.03 3.23
C HIS A 199 1.83 3.93 4.45
N ILE A 200 0.79 4.76 4.43
CA ILE A 200 0.52 5.74 5.46
C ILE A 200 -0.98 5.85 5.69
N GLN A 201 -1.37 5.94 6.96
CA GLN A 201 -2.76 6.14 7.37
C GLN A 201 -2.81 7.07 8.58
N GLN A 202 -3.89 7.84 8.69
CA GLN A 202 -4.21 8.57 9.91
C GLN A 202 -4.88 7.63 10.90
N HIS A 203 -4.51 7.73 12.18
CA HIS A 203 -5.24 7.10 13.28
C HIS A 203 -5.38 8.07 14.45
N GLY A 204 -6.59 8.59 14.66
CA GLY A 204 -6.83 9.67 15.62
C GLY A 204 -5.97 10.90 15.33
N SER A 205 -5.14 11.30 16.30
CA SER A 205 -4.18 12.40 16.16
C SER A 205 -2.79 11.96 15.71
N GLU A 206 -2.60 10.68 15.39
CA GLU A 206 -1.32 10.11 14.98
C GLU A 206 -1.32 9.80 13.48
N VAL A 207 -0.12 9.65 12.95
CA VAL A 207 0.12 9.14 11.60
C VAL A 207 0.90 7.84 11.74
N TRP A 208 0.44 6.78 11.11
CA TRP A 208 1.08 5.48 11.15
C TRP A 208 1.65 5.16 9.78
N VAL A 209 2.88 4.63 9.75
CA VAL A 209 3.62 4.35 8.52
C VAL A 209 4.18 2.93 8.56
N ILE A 210 4.13 2.24 7.42
CA ILE A 210 4.79 0.95 7.22
C ILE A 210 5.47 0.92 5.86
N LEU A 211 6.66 0.30 5.79
CA LEU A 211 7.38 0.13 4.52
C LEU A 211 6.99 -1.21 3.90
N GLU A 212 6.97 -1.31 2.57
CA GLU A 212 6.58 -2.55 1.89
C GLU A 212 7.46 -3.76 2.24
N SER A 213 8.71 -3.48 2.63
CA SER A 213 9.79 -4.47 2.79
C SER A 213 9.88 -5.07 4.18
N GLU A 214 9.23 -4.48 5.18
CA GLU A 214 9.37 -4.88 6.57
C GLU A 214 8.05 -4.72 7.35
N PRO A 215 7.71 -5.69 8.22
CA PRO A 215 6.52 -5.63 9.07
C PRO A 215 6.76 -4.74 10.31
N THR A 216 7.28 -3.52 10.12
CA THR A 216 7.54 -2.57 11.21
C THR A 216 6.61 -1.37 11.09
N LEU A 217 5.77 -1.18 12.11
CA LEU A 217 4.88 -0.03 12.23
C LEU A 217 5.60 1.12 12.91
N TYR A 218 5.65 2.27 12.22
CA TYR A 218 6.16 3.53 12.75
C TYR A 218 4.98 4.41 13.15
N ILE A 219 4.83 4.68 14.44
CA ILE A 219 3.81 5.57 14.98
C ILE A 219 4.41 6.96 15.15
N ILE A 220 3.86 7.95 14.46
CA ILE A 220 4.35 9.32 14.41
C ILE A 220 3.46 10.21 15.28
N ASP A 221 4.09 10.89 16.24
CA ASP A 221 3.45 11.97 17.00
C ASP A 221 3.43 13.23 16.14
N THR A 222 2.23 13.72 15.82
CA THR A 222 2.00 14.87 14.94
C THR A 222 2.17 16.23 15.64
N ARG A 223 2.21 16.24 16.98
CA ARG A 223 2.45 17.45 17.77
C ARG A 223 3.93 17.80 17.79
N GLU A 224 4.78 16.78 17.94
CA GLU A 224 6.24 16.92 18.01
C GLU A 224 6.96 16.57 16.69
N ASP A 225 6.22 16.06 15.70
CA ASP A 225 6.74 15.55 14.44
C ASP A 225 7.90 14.57 14.66
N LYS A 226 7.69 13.53 15.46
CA LYS A 226 8.73 12.53 15.77
C LYS A 226 8.17 11.12 15.78
N VAL A 227 9.04 10.13 15.57
CA VAL A 227 8.69 8.72 15.80
C VAL A 227 8.47 8.54 17.30
N LYS A 228 7.22 8.24 17.68
CA LYS A 228 6.82 7.99 19.06
C LYS A 228 7.12 6.55 19.45
N ARG A 229 6.84 5.61 18.54
CA ARG A 229 7.02 4.16 18.75
C ARG A 229 7.33 3.46 17.45
N GLU A 230 8.17 2.45 17.53
CA GLU A 230 8.40 1.46 16.48
C GLU A 230 7.91 0.11 17.00
N VAL A 231 7.10 -0.60 16.21
CA VAL A 231 6.52 -1.88 16.60
C VAL A 231 6.84 -2.91 15.52
N ASN A 232 7.61 -3.93 15.88
CA ASN A 232 7.84 -5.08 15.01
C ASN A 232 6.64 -6.01 15.12
N LEU A 233 5.87 -6.12 14.03
CA LEU A 233 4.68 -6.93 13.97
C LEU A 233 5.06 -8.40 13.73
N GLU A 234 4.36 -9.30 14.41
CA GLU A 234 4.49 -10.74 14.17
C GLU A 234 4.02 -11.07 12.75
N THR A 235 4.71 -12.00 12.08
CA THR A 235 4.36 -12.44 10.73
C THR A 235 4.05 -13.92 10.68
N PRO A 236 3.17 -14.35 9.76
CA PRO A 236 2.80 -15.75 9.60
C PRO A 236 3.96 -16.61 9.07
N VAL A 237 3.92 -17.91 9.38
CA VAL A 237 4.81 -18.93 8.79
C VAL A 237 4.74 -18.89 7.26
N GLY A 238 5.86 -18.62 6.60
CA GLY A 238 5.93 -18.47 5.14
C GLY A 238 5.95 -17.03 4.65
N PHE A 239 5.77 -16.04 5.54
CA PHE A 239 6.18 -14.67 5.26
C PHE A 239 7.69 -14.64 5.03
N LYS A 240 8.12 -14.11 3.89
CA LYS A 240 9.53 -14.03 3.52
C LYS A 240 10.00 -12.58 3.58
N PRO A 241 10.92 -12.21 4.49
CA PRO A 241 11.46 -10.86 4.51
C PRO A 241 12.25 -10.55 3.23
N ILE A 242 12.41 -9.26 2.94
CA ILE A 242 13.23 -8.82 1.82
C ILE A 242 14.67 -9.33 1.99
N GLY A 243 15.25 -9.81 0.89
CA GLY A 243 16.68 -10.16 0.82
C GLY A 243 17.51 -8.94 0.44
N ASP A 244 18.53 -9.17 -0.37
CA ASP A 244 19.30 -8.08 -0.96
C ASP A 244 18.43 -7.25 -1.92
N TYR A 245 18.65 -5.94 -1.94
CA TYR A 245 17.99 -5.04 -2.88
C TYR A 245 18.43 -5.34 -4.34
N MET A 246 17.66 -4.92 -5.36
CA MET A 246 18.01 -5.16 -6.77
C MET A 246 19.03 -4.14 -7.33
N PRO A 247 20.25 -4.56 -7.75
CA PRO A 247 21.24 -3.64 -8.31
C PRO A 247 20.75 -3.13 -9.67
N VAL A 248 20.75 -1.81 -9.89
CA VAL A 248 20.15 -1.18 -11.10
C VAL A 248 21.19 -0.87 -12.18
N ASP A 249 22.48 -0.86 -11.83
CA ASP A 249 23.60 -0.35 -12.63
C ASP A 249 24.01 -1.22 -13.82
N LYS A 250 23.40 -2.40 -14.01
CA LYS A 250 23.88 -3.43 -14.96
C LYS A 250 22.89 -3.83 -16.06
N TYR A 251 21.73 -3.17 -16.15
CA TYR A 251 20.63 -3.65 -17.01
C TYR A 251 20.19 -2.66 -18.08
N THR A 252 19.87 -3.18 -19.27
CA THR A 252 19.05 -2.47 -20.25
C THR A 252 17.63 -2.26 -19.71
N ILE A 253 16.86 -1.29 -20.22
CA ILE A 253 15.50 -0.99 -19.72
C ILE A 253 14.58 -2.23 -19.71
N SER A 254 14.61 -3.03 -20.78
CA SER A 254 13.79 -4.25 -20.86
C SER A 254 14.20 -5.33 -19.85
N THR A 255 15.51 -5.51 -19.64
CA THR A 255 16.03 -6.45 -18.64
C THR A 255 15.75 -5.96 -17.23
N LEU A 256 15.81 -4.64 -17.02
CA LEU A 256 15.52 -4.01 -15.74
C LEU A 256 14.08 -4.24 -15.31
N GLN A 257 13.11 -4.11 -16.23
CA GLN A 257 11.70 -4.36 -15.91
C GLN A 257 11.48 -5.81 -15.46
N LYS A 258 11.98 -6.79 -16.22
CA LYS A 258 11.84 -8.21 -15.84
C LYS A 258 12.53 -8.51 -14.52
N LYS A 259 13.74 -7.97 -14.31
CA LYS A 259 14.48 -8.15 -13.05
C LYS A 259 13.75 -7.52 -11.86
N TYR A 260 13.10 -6.38 -12.10
CA TYR A 260 12.27 -5.73 -11.09
C TYR A 260 11.07 -6.60 -10.71
N GLU A 261 10.34 -7.12 -11.69
CA GLU A 261 9.22 -8.04 -11.47
C GLU A 261 9.67 -9.30 -10.71
N GLU A 262 10.78 -9.93 -11.11
CA GLU A 262 11.37 -11.07 -10.39
C GLU A 262 11.71 -10.72 -8.93
N TRP A 263 12.25 -9.52 -8.70
CA TRP A 263 12.65 -9.07 -7.38
C TRP A 263 11.45 -8.77 -6.46
N VAL A 264 10.45 -8.03 -6.94
CA VAL A 264 9.25 -7.72 -6.13
C VAL A 264 8.41 -8.96 -5.81
N LEU A 265 8.52 -10.03 -6.61
CA LEU A 265 7.90 -11.33 -6.34
C LEU A 265 8.76 -12.25 -5.45
N SER A 266 10.00 -11.87 -5.16
CA SER A 266 10.94 -12.72 -4.43
C SER A 266 10.78 -12.71 -2.91
N TYR A 267 9.97 -11.79 -2.37
CA TYR A 267 9.73 -11.61 -0.94
C TYR A 267 8.26 -11.25 -0.66
N SER A 268 7.85 -11.31 0.61
CA SER A 268 6.49 -10.99 1.04
C SER A 268 6.30 -9.48 1.19
N ARG A 269 6.07 -8.83 0.06
CA ARG A 269 5.83 -7.39 -0.04
C ARG A 269 4.49 -7.01 0.58
N ILE A 270 4.48 -6.03 1.49
CA ILE A 270 3.25 -5.44 2.01
C ILE A 270 2.64 -4.56 0.92
N GLU A 271 1.47 -4.95 0.45
CA GLU A 271 0.73 -4.28 -0.62
C GLU A 271 -0.30 -3.31 -0.08
N ARG A 272 -0.89 -3.60 1.10
CA ARG A 272 -1.98 -2.79 1.66
C ARG A 272 -1.88 -2.66 3.18
N PHE A 273 -2.29 -1.51 3.67
CA PHE A 273 -2.27 -1.10 5.07
C PHE A 273 -3.55 -0.31 5.37
N ILE A 274 -4.39 -0.89 6.22
CA ILE A 274 -5.69 -0.33 6.59
C ILE A 274 -5.81 -0.35 8.11
N ILE A 275 -6.35 0.72 8.67
CA ILE A 275 -6.66 0.81 10.10
C ILE A 275 -8.17 0.94 10.25
N THR A 276 -8.73 0.12 11.11
CA THR A 276 -10.15 0.08 11.48
C THR A 276 -10.27 0.25 12.99
N ASP A 277 -11.49 0.37 13.51
CA ASP A 277 -11.72 0.51 14.96
C ASP A 277 -11.18 -0.67 15.78
N ASN A 278 -11.13 -1.88 15.19
CA ASN A 278 -10.74 -3.09 15.92
C ASN A 278 -9.38 -3.64 15.46
N TYR A 279 -9.01 -3.38 14.22
CA TYR A 279 -7.87 -4.02 13.58
C TYR A 279 -6.97 -3.04 12.85
N LEU A 280 -5.67 -3.26 13.01
CA LEU A 280 -4.67 -2.96 12.00
C LEU A 280 -4.63 -4.13 11.01
N ILE A 281 -4.82 -3.86 9.73
CA ILE A 281 -4.86 -4.87 8.67
C ILE A 281 -3.70 -4.65 7.73
N LEU A 282 -2.89 -5.69 7.56
CA LEU A 282 -1.84 -5.74 6.54
C LEU A 282 -2.18 -6.82 5.52
N GLN A 283 -2.06 -6.48 4.24
CA GLN A 283 -2.01 -7.49 3.19
C GLN A 283 -0.61 -7.56 2.61
N ALA A 284 -0.03 -8.76 2.60
CA ALA A 284 1.27 -9.01 2.01
C ALA A 284 1.21 -10.11 0.96
N ARG A 285 1.97 -9.97 -0.12
CA ARG A 285 2.07 -10.98 -1.17
C ARG A 285 2.78 -12.24 -0.66
N THR A 286 2.33 -13.40 -1.10
CA THR A 286 3.03 -14.66 -0.87
C THR A 286 4.10 -14.86 -1.94
N CYS A 287 5.16 -15.60 -1.63
CA CYS A 287 6.20 -15.96 -2.60
C CYS A 287 5.93 -17.29 -3.31
N ASN A 288 4.69 -17.81 -3.23
CA ASN A 288 4.34 -19.12 -3.77
C ASN A 288 3.63 -18.98 -5.12
N ASN A 289 4.15 -19.66 -6.15
CA ASN A 289 3.58 -19.64 -7.50
C ASN A 289 2.32 -20.52 -7.65
N SER A 290 2.06 -21.46 -6.73
CA SER A 290 0.98 -22.45 -6.85
C SER A 290 -0.08 -22.39 -5.74
N GLY A 291 -0.15 -21.27 -5.02
CA GLY A 291 -1.12 -21.05 -3.94
C GLY A 291 -1.74 -19.66 -3.97
N PRO A 292 -2.50 -19.31 -2.91
CA PRO A 292 -3.10 -17.99 -2.80
C PRO A 292 -2.06 -16.87 -2.84
N LYS A 293 -2.36 -15.79 -3.57
CA LYS A 293 -1.43 -14.68 -3.81
C LYS A 293 -1.09 -13.85 -2.57
N TYR A 294 -1.97 -13.80 -1.57
CA TYR A 294 -1.81 -12.88 -0.44
C TYR A 294 -2.09 -13.51 0.92
N PHE A 295 -1.32 -13.09 1.91
CA PHE A 295 -1.69 -13.11 3.32
C PHE A 295 -2.50 -11.86 3.65
N VAL A 296 -3.60 -12.00 4.39
CA VAL A 296 -4.31 -10.89 5.06
C VAL A 296 -4.19 -11.11 6.56
N MET A 297 -3.44 -10.23 7.21
CA MET A 297 -3.07 -10.30 8.63
C MET A 297 -3.87 -9.25 9.41
N LEU A 298 -4.63 -9.71 10.41
CA LEU A 298 -5.44 -8.86 11.28
C LEU A 298 -4.77 -8.78 12.64
N TYR A 299 -4.23 -7.61 12.96
CA TYR A 299 -3.64 -7.28 14.24
C TYR A 299 -4.65 -6.51 15.07
N ASP A 300 -4.71 -6.77 16.37
CA ASP A 300 -5.45 -5.92 17.30
C ASP A 300 -4.84 -4.51 17.32
N VAL A 301 -5.66 -3.50 17.10
CA VAL A 301 -5.18 -2.12 16.85
C VAL A 301 -4.48 -1.49 18.06
N GLU A 302 -4.83 -1.91 19.28
CA GLU A 302 -4.28 -1.37 20.53
C GLU A 302 -3.01 -2.10 20.96
N THR A 303 -3.02 -3.43 20.86
CA THR A 303 -1.93 -4.29 21.35
C THR A 303 -0.93 -4.68 20.27
N PHE A 304 -1.29 -4.54 18.99
CA PHE A 304 -0.54 -5.01 17.83
C PHE A 304 -0.31 -6.53 17.79
N ALA A 305 -1.04 -7.31 18.60
CA ALA A 305 -0.98 -8.76 18.57
C ALA A 305 -1.67 -9.30 17.30
N LEU A 306 -0.99 -10.18 16.57
CA LEU A 306 -1.58 -10.87 15.42
C LEU A 306 -2.71 -11.78 15.90
N LYS A 307 -3.95 -11.51 15.47
CA LYS A 307 -5.13 -12.27 15.87
C LYS A 307 -5.47 -13.35 14.87
N GLU A 308 -5.48 -12.99 13.58
CA GLU A 308 -5.93 -13.87 12.52
C GLU A 308 -5.07 -13.66 11.26
N THR A 309 -4.85 -14.74 10.51
CA THR A 309 -4.23 -14.68 9.18
C THR A 309 -5.07 -15.48 8.20
N TYR A 310 -5.39 -14.84 7.07
CA TYR A 310 -6.15 -15.43 5.99
C TYR A 310 -5.34 -15.48 4.69
N LEU A 311 -5.70 -16.40 3.82
CA LEU A 311 -5.20 -16.48 2.46
C LEU A 311 -6.28 -16.06 1.45
N THR A 312 -5.86 -15.38 0.39
CA THR A 312 -6.74 -14.95 -0.70
C THR A 312 -5.96 -14.71 -2.01
N ASP A 313 -6.66 -14.78 -3.14
CA ASP A 313 -6.16 -14.40 -4.46
C ASP A 313 -6.52 -12.95 -4.84
N HIS A 314 -7.18 -12.23 -3.94
CA HIS A 314 -7.74 -10.90 -4.20
C HIS A 314 -6.98 -9.81 -3.46
N LEU A 315 -6.84 -8.64 -4.08
CA LEU A 315 -6.15 -7.49 -3.50
C LEU A 315 -7.13 -6.66 -2.67
N LEU A 316 -6.82 -6.43 -1.39
CA LEU A 316 -7.65 -5.67 -0.46
C LEU A 316 -7.57 -4.18 -0.79
N LEU A 317 -8.65 -3.60 -1.30
CA LEU A 317 -8.68 -2.19 -1.67
C LEU A 317 -9.03 -1.30 -0.50
N ALA A 318 -10.03 -1.65 0.30
CA ALA A 318 -10.52 -0.77 1.35
C ALA A 318 -11.34 -1.54 2.38
N GLU A 319 -11.56 -0.90 3.52
CA GLU A 319 -12.55 -1.30 4.51
C GLU A 319 -13.44 -0.09 4.81
N ASN A 320 -14.76 -0.29 4.92
CA ASN A 320 -15.70 0.72 5.38
C ASN A 320 -16.91 0.07 6.05
N ASP A 321 -17.19 0.43 7.30
CA ASP A 321 -18.34 -0.04 8.08
C ASP A 321 -18.48 -1.57 8.14
N GLY A 322 -17.37 -2.28 8.36
CA GLY A 322 -17.27 -3.73 8.40
C GLY A 322 -17.34 -4.42 7.04
N HIS A 323 -17.32 -3.66 5.94
CA HIS A 323 -17.28 -4.19 4.57
C HIS A 323 -15.86 -4.09 4.01
N TYR A 324 -15.36 -5.21 3.51
CA TYR A 324 -14.03 -5.32 2.92
C TYR A 324 -14.16 -5.40 1.40
N TYR A 325 -13.53 -4.47 0.71
CA TYR A 325 -13.58 -4.34 -0.74
C TYR A 325 -12.31 -4.94 -1.32
N PHE A 326 -12.46 -5.92 -2.20
CA PHE A 326 -11.35 -6.61 -2.83
C PHE A 326 -11.42 -6.49 -4.34
N LEU A 327 -10.30 -6.17 -4.99
CA LEU A 327 -10.15 -6.35 -6.43
C LEU A 327 -9.89 -7.84 -6.72
N ALA A 328 -10.73 -8.43 -7.57
CA ALA A 328 -10.57 -9.82 -7.94
C ALA A 328 -9.23 -10.06 -8.66
N ASN A 329 -8.68 -11.25 -8.43
CA ASN A 329 -7.48 -11.80 -9.05
C ASN A 329 -6.13 -11.12 -8.78
N GLY A 330 -6.06 -9.99 -8.08
CA GLY A 330 -4.82 -9.40 -7.59
C GLY A 330 -4.55 -7.98 -8.10
N ASP A 331 -3.27 -7.64 -8.28
CA ASP A 331 -2.83 -6.32 -8.75
C ASP A 331 -2.67 -6.31 -10.28
N PRO A 332 -3.35 -5.44 -11.05
CA PRO A 332 -3.23 -5.39 -12.51
C PRO A 332 -1.83 -5.14 -13.05
N GLY A 333 -0.91 -4.60 -12.25
CA GLY A 333 0.49 -4.39 -12.60
C GLY A 333 1.38 -5.62 -12.40
N LEU A 334 0.91 -6.64 -11.68
CA LEU A 334 1.66 -7.88 -11.37
C LEU A 334 0.94 -9.16 -11.82
N ASP A 335 -0.39 -9.11 -11.94
CA ASP A 335 -1.26 -10.26 -12.13
C ASP A 335 -2.05 -10.13 -13.44
N GLU A 336 -1.65 -10.88 -14.46
CA GLU A 336 -2.26 -10.83 -15.80
C GLU A 336 -3.78 -11.08 -15.80
N ASN A 337 -4.27 -11.83 -14.80
CA ASN A 337 -5.68 -12.16 -14.63
C ASN A 337 -6.50 -11.05 -13.94
N ALA A 338 -5.87 -9.98 -13.45
CA ALA A 338 -6.51 -8.84 -12.79
C ALA A 338 -6.82 -7.70 -13.77
N CYS A 339 -7.23 -8.01 -15.00
CA CYS A 339 -7.33 -7.06 -16.11
C CYS A 339 -8.70 -6.37 -16.26
N SER A 340 -9.63 -6.57 -15.33
CA SER A 340 -10.97 -5.98 -15.36
C SER A 340 -11.43 -5.54 -13.98
N VAL A 341 -12.33 -4.56 -13.93
CA VAL A 341 -12.92 -4.11 -12.66
C VAL A 341 -13.94 -5.13 -12.16
N ASP A 342 -13.55 -5.92 -11.17
CA ASP A 342 -14.42 -6.84 -10.42
C ASP A 342 -14.16 -6.66 -8.92
N ILE A 343 -14.99 -5.83 -8.27
CA ILE A 343 -14.89 -5.52 -6.84
C ILE A 343 -15.80 -6.47 -6.07
N ARG A 344 -15.20 -7.32 -5.24
CA ARG A 344 -15.89 -8.25 -4.35
C ARG A 344 -15.98 -7.64 -2.96
N ILE A 345 -17.20 -7.55 -2.44
CA ILE A 345 -17.47 -6.90 -1.15
C ILE A 345 -17.86 -7.97 -0.15
N TYR A 346 -17.06 -8.08 0.91
CA TYR A 346 -17.20 -9.08 1.94
C TYR A 346 -17.60 -8.47 3.27
N LYS A 347 -18.35 -9.22 4.08
CA LYS A 347 -18.67 -8.87 5.47
C LYS A 347 -18.42 -10.06 6.38
N GLY A 348 -17.96 -9.81 7.60
CA GLY A 348 -17.74 -10.87 8.59
C GLY A 348 -19.03 -11.66 8.84
N ARG A 349 -18.92 -13.00 8.92
CA ARG A 349 -20.00 -13.86 9.42
C ARG A 349 -20.21 -13.49 10.89
N GLY A 350 -21.18 -12.61 11.17
CA GLY A 350 -21.60 -12.34 12.55
C GLY A 350 -21.85 -13.68 13.25
N LYS A 351 -21.36 -13.81 14.48
CA LYS A 351 -21.76 -14.92 15.35
C LYS A 351 -23.18 -14.68 15.85
#